data_AF-A0A9L0S928-F1
#
_entry.id   AF-A0A9L0S928-F1
#
_cell.length_a   1.000
_cell.length_b   1.000
_cell.length_c   1.000
_cell.angle_alpha   90.00
_cell.angle_beta   90.00
_cell.angle_gamma   90.00
#
_symmetry.space_group_name_H-M   'P 1'
#
loop_
_entity.id
_entity.type
_entity.pdbx_description
1 polymer ?
#
loop_
_entity_poly.entity_id
_entity_poly.type
_entity_poly.pdbx_seq_one_letter_code
_entity_poly.pdbx_strand_id
1 'polypeptide(L)'
;MFKETIEENFPNLGKEREIRVEEASRSPRYVNVNRPTARHILVKLTKVNDKEKILRVARQKKITYKGTPIRLSADFSAETLQARREENDIFKYWKDKNFQPSILYPAKISFRYEGQIKTFSDKHKLIEL
;
A
#
# COMPACT_ATOMS: atom_id res chain seq x y z
N MET A 1 -9.72 -12.36 12.31
CA MET A 1 -9.07 -11.03 12.18
C MET A 1 -9.15 -10.47 10.76
N PHE A 2 -8.39 -10.94 9.75
CA PHE A 2 -8.44 -10.29 8.42
C PHE A 2 -9.84 -10.31 7.78
N LYS A 3 -10.55 -11.45 7.81
CA LYS A 3 -11.94 -11.55 7.32
C LYS A 3 -12.88 -10.57 8.03
N GLU A 4 -12.85 -10.54 9.37
CA GLU A 4 -13.60 -9.58 10.18
C GLU A 4 -13.27 -8.12 9.82
N THR A 5 -12.00 -7.78 9.62
CA THR A 5 -11.59 -6.44 9.16
C THR A 5 -12.18 -6.11 7.80
N ILE A 6 -12.21 -7.08 6.88
CA ILE A 6 -12.80 -6.89 5.54
C ILE A 6 -14.31 -6.66 5.67
N GLU A 7 -15.02 -7.44 6.47
CA GLU A 7 -16.46 -7.29 6.69
C GLU A 7 -16.81 -5.95 7.33
N GLU A 8 -16.07 -5.54 8.36
CA GLU A 8 -16.28 -4.29 9.09
C GLU A 8 -16.07 -3.06 8.20
N ASN A 9 -15.06 -3.09 7.31
CA ASN A 9 -14.64 -1.90 6.57
C ASN A 9 -15.02 -1.93 5.08
N PHE A 10 -15.35 -3.06 4.49
CA PHE A 10 -15.49 -3.19 3.03
C PHE A 10 -16.82 -3.86 2.63
N PRO A 11 -17.97 -3.22 2.92
CA PRO A 11 -19.29 -3.83 2.71
C PRO A 11 -19.59 -4.19 1.25
N ASN A 12 -18.96 -3.49 0.29
CA ASN A 12 -19.14 -3.77 -1.15
C ASN A 12 -18.24 -4.93 -1.64
N LEU A 13 -17.07 -5.14 -1.01
CA LEU A 13 -16.18 -6.23 -1.38
C LEU A 13 -16.64 -7.58 -0.80
N GLY A 14 -17.23 -7.58 0.40
CA GLY A 14 -17.74 -8.80 1.04
C GLY A 14 -18.98 -9.40 0.36
N LYS A 15 -19.77 -8.59 -0.38
CA LYS A 15 -21.05 -9.03 -0.98
C LYS A 15 -20.92 -9.62 -2.39
N GLU A 16 -19.95 -9.17 -3.18
CA GLU A 16 -19.89 -9.53 -4.61
C GLU A 16 -18.98 -10.72 -4.92
N ARG A 17 -17.91 -10.95 -4.15
CA ARG A 17 -16.96 -12.06 -4.32
C ARG A 17 -16.26 -12.36 -2.99
N GLU A 18 -16.26 -13.62 -2.54
CA GLU A 18 -15.43 -14.00 -1.40
C GLU A 18 -13.95 -13.72 -1.69
N ILE A 19 -13.32 -12.88 -0.87
CA ILE A 19 -11.87 -12.65 -0.92
C ILE A 19 -11.17 -13.95 -0.52
N ARG A 20 -10.51 -14.59 -1.47
CA ARG A 20 -9.77 -15.84 -1.24
C ARG A 20 -8.36 -15.53 -0.72
N VAL A 21 -8.09 -16.02 0.48
CA VAL A 21 -6.78 -15.94 1.15
C VAL A 21 -6.07 -17.28 0.92
N GLU A 22 -4.85 -17.22 0.38
CA GLU A 22 -3.98 -18.41 0.24
C GLU A 22 -3.31 -18.74 1.57
N GLU A 23 -2.72 -17.72 2.20
CA GLU A 23 -1.93 -17.88 3.41
C GLU A 23 -2.08 -16.65 4.29
N ALA A 24 -2.09 -16.86 5.61
CA ALA A 24 -1.98 -15.78 6.58
C ALA A 24 -1.04 -16.21 7.70
N SER A 25 0.01 -15.44 7.95
CA SER A 25 1.03 -15.75 8.93
C SER A 25 1.47 -14.52 9.72
N ARG A 26 2.06 -14.72 10.89
CA ARG A 26 2.64 -13.64 11.71
C ARG A 26 4.13 -13.55 11.41
N SER A 27 4.61 -12.32 11.17
CA SER A 27 6.03 -12.05 10.91
C SER A 27 6.59 -11.07 11.96
N PRO A 28 7.78 -11.36 12.54
CA PRO A 28 8.60 -12.57 12.37
C PRO A 28 7.98 -13.82 13.05
N ARG A 29 8.45 -15.02 12.68
CA ARG A 29 7.88 -16.31 13.17
C ARG A 29 7.93 -16.45 14.70
N TYR A 30 9.02 -15.99 15.30
CA TYR A 30 9.22 -16.00 16.76
C TYR A 30 8.78 -14.67 17.40
N VAL A 31 8.49 -14.72 18.70
CA VAL A 31 8.13 -13.54 19.48
C VAL A 31 9.42 -12.93 20.03
N ASN A 32 9.64 -11.65 19.78
CA ASN A 32 10.76 -10.90 20.37
C ASN A 32 10.28 -10.23 21.66
N VAL A 33 10.80 -10.68 22.80
CA VAL A 33 10.43 -10.18 24.14
C VAL A 33 10.77 -8.70 24.32
N ASN A 34 11.83 -8.21 23.66
CA ASN A 34 12.25 -6.81 23.74
C ASN A 34 11.36 -5.85 22.93
N ARG A 35 10.40 -6.38 22.15
CA ARG A 35 9.51 -5.59 21.30
C ARG A 35 8.06 -5.74 21.79
N PRO A 36 7.53 -4.80 22.60
CA PRO A 36 6.19 -4.91 23.17
C PRO A 36 5.08 -4.69 22.13
N THR A 37 5.41 -4.25 20.90
CA THR A 37 4.44 -4.07 19.83
C THR A 37 3.97 -5.39 19.23
N ALA A 38 2.69 -5.50 18.91
CA ALA A 38 2.16 -6.67 18.20
C ALA A 38 2.89 -6.94 16.88
N ARG A 39 3.11 -8.22 16.58
CA ARG A 39 3.74 -8.67 15.32
C ARG A 39 2.86 -8.36 14.12
N HIS A 40 3.49 -8.04 12.98
CA HIS A 40 2.79 -7.85 11.73
C HIS A 40 2.15 -9.17 11.25
N ILE A 41 1.06 -9.06 10.52
CA ILE A 41 0.39 -10.19 9.86
C ILE A 41 0.60 -10.03 8.37
N LEU A 42 1.20 -11.04 7.74
CA LEU A 42 1.30 -11.15 6.30
C LEU A 42 0.11 -11.96 5.80
N VAL A 43 -0.60 -11.41 4.83
CA VAL A 43 -1.76 -12.07 4.20
C VAL A 43 -1.49 -12.15 2.71
N LYS A 44 -1.40 -13.38 2.21
CA LYS A 44 -1.27 -13.67 0.79
C LYS A 44 -2.66 -13.91 0.20
N LEU A 45 -3.05 -13.05 -0.74
CA LEU A 45 -4.32 -13.15 -1.46
C LEU A 45 -4.09 -13.87 -2.79
N THR A 46 -5.07 -14.67 -3.24
CA THR A 46 -4.99 -15.36 -4.54
C THR A 46 -5.01 -14.39 -5.72
N LYS A 47 -5.72 -13.27 -5.57
CA LYS A 47 -5.97 -12.32 -6.66
C LYS A 47 -5.32 -10.97 -6.37
N VAL A 48 -4.49 -10.52 -7.30
CA VAL A 48 -3.83 -9.20 -7.22
C VAL A 48 -4.84 -8.06 -7.26
N ASN A 49 -5.93 -8.19 -8.04
CA ASN A 49 -6.98 -7.17 -8.12
C ASN A 49 -7.64 -6.91 -6.75
N ASP A 50 -7.82 -7.94 -5.93
CA ASP A 50 -8.42 -7.80 -4.60
C ASP A 50 -7.45 -7.08 -3.65
N LYS A 51 -6.15 -7.42 -3.72
CA LYS A 51 -5.08 -6.71 -3.01
C LYS A 51 -5.07 -5.22 -3.33
N GLU A 52 -5.13 -4.85 -4.62
CA GLU A 52 -5.12 -3.45 -5.05
C GLU A 52 -6.35 -2.68 -4.58
N LYS A 53 -7.54 -3.28 -4.68
CA LYS A 53 -8.79 -2.66 -4.20
C LYS A 53 -8.76 -2.40 -2.70
N ILE A 54 -8.32 -3.37 -1.90
CA ILE A 54 -8.21 -3.23 -0.44
C ILE A 54 -7.24 -2.10 -0.10
N LEU A 55 -6.06 -2.09 -0.72
CA LEU A 55 -5.03 -1.07 -0.47
C LEU A 55 -5.47 0.32 -0.92
N ARG A 56 -6.23 0.44 -2.02
CA ARG A 56 -6.78 1.72 -2.48
C ARG A 56 -7.70 2.33 -1.44
N VAL A 57 -8.63 1.55 -0.89
CA VAL A 57 -9.56 2.00 0.14
C VAL A 57 -8.83 2.27 1.46
N ALA A 58 -7.88 1.41 1.86
CA ALA A 58 -7.08 1.61 3.07
C ALA A 58 -6.21 2.89 3.06
N ARG A 59 -5.91 3.44 1.88
CA ARG A 59 -5.25 4.75 1.74
C ARG A 59 -6.21 5.94 1.90
N GLN A 60 -7.48 5.76 1.58
CA GLN A 60 -8.49 6.82 1.59
C GLN A 60 -9.18 6.96 2.94
N LYS A 61 -9.31 5.87 3.69
CA LYS A 61 -9.98 5.87 5.00
C LYS A 61 -9.19 5.11 6.06
N LYS A 62 -9.45 5.45 7.32
CA LYS A 62 -8.94 4.70 8.47
C LYS A 62 -9.65 3.34 8.52
N ILE A 63 -8.86 2.28 8.66
CA ILE A 63 -9.36 0.91 8.80
C ILE A 63 -9.39 0.57 10.29
N THR A 64 -10.47 -0.05 10.75
CA THR A 64 -10.62 -0.51 12.13
C THR A 64 -10.73 -2.02 12.21
N TYR A 65 -10.41 -2.57 13.37
CA TYR A 65 -10.72 -3.95 13.73
C TYR A 65 -11.25 -3.93 15.15
N LYS A 66 -12.52 -4.29 15.33
CA LYS A 66 -13.20 -4.24 16.65
C LYS A 66 -13.06 -2.86 17.30
N GLY A 67 -13.25 -1.80 16.51
CA GLY A 67 -13.11 -0.42 16.96
C GLY A 67 -11.67 0.08 17.15
N THR A 68 -10.65 -0.77 17.06
CA THR A 68 -9.24 -0.36 17.17
C THR A 68 -8.69 0.00 15.79
N PRO A 69 -8.06 1.17 15.61
CA PRO A 69 -7.48 1.55 14.32
C PRO A 69 -6.30 0.66 13.96
N ILE A 70 -6.27 0.18 12.72
CA ILE A 70 -5.20 -0.64 12.17
C ILE A 70 -4.71 -0.08 10.83
N ARG A 71 -3.46 -0.40 10.49
CA ARG A 71 -2.86 0.01 9.21
C ARG A 71 -2.67 -1.20 8.32
N LEU A 72 -3.25 -1.14 7.13
CA LEU A 72 -2.96 -2.08 6.04
C LEU A 72 -1.94 -1.44 5.10
N SER A 73 -0.94 -2.22 4.68
CA SER A 73 0.12 -1.75 3.77
C SER A 73 0.57 -2.91 2.89
N ALA A 74 1.07 -2.59 1.70
CA ALA A 74 1.64 -3.61 0.82
C ALA A 74 2.98 -4.08 1.39
N ASP A 75 3.19 -5.38 1.32
CA ASP A 75 4.50 -5.98 1.57
C ASP A 75 5.37 -5.86 0.30
N PHE A 76 6.60 -5.38 0.47
CA PHE A 76 7.56 -5.07 -0.59
C PHE A 76 8.93 -5.61 -0.17
N SER A 77 9.77 -5.96 -1.14
CA SER A 77 11.17 -6.30 -0.87
C SER A 77 11.92 -5.10 -0.28
N ALA A 78 13.03 -5.36 0.42
CA ALA A 78 13.88 -4.30 0.97
C ALA A 78 14.34 -3.30 -0.10
N GLU A 79 14.73 -3.79 -1.28
CA GLU A 79 15.12 -2.97 -2.43
C GLU A 79 13.99 -2.06 -2.90
N THR A 80 12.77 -2.60 -3.02
CA THR A 80 11.60 -1.82 -3.46
C THR A 80 11.19 -0.79 -2.40
N LEU A 81 11.32 -1.14 -1.11
CA LEU A 81 11.08 -0.20 -0.02
C LEU A 81 12.09 0.95 -0.04
N GLN A 82 13.36 0.66 -0.34
CA GLN A 82 14.41 1.66 -0.44
C GLN A 82 14.15 2.60 -1.63
N ALA A 83 13.88 2.05 -2.82
CA ALA A 83 13.52 2.85 -3.99
C ALA A 83 12.31 3.76 -3.72
N ARG A 84 11.27 3.24 -3.03
CA ARG A 84 10.10 4.05 -2.63
C ARG A 84 10.41 5.16 -1.65
N ARG A 85 11.40 4.98 -0.76
CA ARG A 85 11.81 6.04 0.16
C ARG A 85 12.47 7.19 -0.60
N GLU A 86 13.34 6.86 -1.55
CA GLU A 86 14.00 7.84 -2.42
C GLU A 86 13.00 8.56 -3.33
N GLU A 87 12.01 7.84 -3.85
CA GLU A 87 10.90 8.43 -4.62
C GLU A 87 10.00 9.35 -3.79
N ASN A 88 9.85 9.11 -2.48
CA ASN A 88 8.97 9.91 -1.63
C ASN A 88 9.42 11.37 -1.52
N ASP A 89 10.72 11.64 -1.56
CA ASP A 89 11.23 13.01 -1.51
C ASP A 89 10.85 13.79 -2.78
N ILE A 90 10.95 13.13 -3.93
CA ILE A 90 10.50 13.68 -5.22
C ILE A 90 8.98 13.84 -5.25
N PHE A 91 8.24 12.85 -4.75
CA PHE A 91 6.79 12.88 -4.65
C PHE A 91 6.31 14.09 -3.83
N LYS A 92 6.95 14.39 -2.69
CA LYS A 92 6.64 15.57 -1.87
C LYS A 92 6.85 16.86 -2.67
N TYR A 93 8.00 17.00 -3.32
CA TYR A 93 8.32 18.16 -4.15
C TYR A 93 7.26 18.43 -5.24
N TRP A 94 6.86 17.40 -6.00
CA TRP A 94 5.83 17.53 -7.03
C TRP A 94 4.43 17.77 -6.47
N LYS A 95 4.15 17.24 -5.27
CA LYS A 95 2.90 17.50 -4.56
C LYS A 95 2.82 18.97 -4.13
N ASP A 96 3.91 19.55 -3.64
CA ASP A 96 3.99 20.96 -3.26
C ASP A 96 3.82 21.89 -4.47
N LYS A 97 4.28 21.44 -5.65
CA LYS A 97 4.04 22.12 -6.94
C LYS A 97 2.66 21.84 -7.58
N ASN A 98 1.72 21.21 -6.87
CA ASN A 98 0.35 20.94 -7.33
C ASN A 98 0.20 19.99 -8.55
N PHE A 99 1.19 19.16 -8.87
CA PHE A 99 1.14 18.23 -10.02
C PHE A 99 0.32 16.95 -9.81
N GLN A 100 -0.31 16.79 -8.64
CA GLN A 100 -1.10 15.61 -8.25
C GLN A 100 -0.41 14.26 -8.58
N PRO A 101 0.83 14.04 -8.10
CA PRO A 101 1.57 12.83 -8.42
C PRO A 101 0.89 11.57 -7.85
N SER A 102 1.10 10.44 -8.53
CA SER A 102 0.63 9.11 -8.14
C SER A 102 1.79 8.12 -8.14
N ILE A 103 1.91 7.32 -7.08
CA ILE A 103 2.92 6.26 -6.98
C ILE A 103 2.31 4.94 -7.47
N LEU A 104 2.83 4.44 -8.57
CA LEU A 104 2.45 3.16 -9.18
C LEU A 104 3.31 2.02 -8.64
N TYR A 105 2.86 0.79 -8.88
CA TYR A 105 3.62 -0.41 -8.52
C TYR A 105 4.75 -0.64 -9.55
N PRO A 106 5.95 -1.10 -9.13
CA PRO A 106 6.41 -1.31 -7.75
C PRO A 106 7.02 -0.05 -7.11
N ALA A 107 7.71 0.80 -7.88
CA ALA A 107 8.26 2.10 -7.49
C ALA A 107 8.37 2.93 -8.78
N LYS A 108 7.28 3.62 -9.12
CA LYS A 108 7.20 4.51 -10.29
C LYS A 108 6.33 5.70 -9.93
N ILE A 109 6.73 6.90 -10.31
CA ILE A 109 5.94 8.12 -10.14
C ILE A 109 5.29 8.49 -11.47
N SER A 110 3.98 8.72 -11.46
CA SER A 110 3.27 9.35 -12.55
C SER A 110 2.70 10.70 -12.13
N PHE A 111 2.68 11.66 -13.05
CA PHE A 111 2.03 12.95 -12.85
C PHE A 111 1.53 13.50 -14.18
N ARG A 112 0.58 14.44 -14.11
CA ARG A 112 0.03 15.08 -15.30
C ARG A 112 0.86 16.33 -15.61
N TYR A 113 1.42 16.40 -16.81
CA TYR A 113 2.21 17.53 -17.29
C TYR A 113 1.78 17.85 -18.72
N GLU A 114 1.41 19.12 -18.99
CA GLU A 114 0.98 19.58 -20.32
C GLU A 114 -0.10 18.70 -20.98
N GLY A 115 -1.06 18.23 -20.19
CA GLY A 115 -2.16 17.39 -20.68
C GLY A 115 -1.82 15.91 -20.85
N GLN A 116 -0.55 15.51 -20.73
CA GLN A 116 -0.10 14.11 -20.85
C GLN A 116 0.25 13.52 -19.47
N ILE A 117 0.07 12.21 -19.31
CA ILE A 117 0.53 11.49 -18.11
C ILE A 117 1.96 11.02 -18.38
N LYS A 118 2.93 11.62 -17.69
CA LYS A 118 4.32 11.16 -17.73
C LYS A 118 4.56 10.19 -16.59
N THR A 119 5.33 9.13 -16.85
CA THR A 119 5.66 8.09 -15.85
C THR A 119 7.16 7.90 -15.82
N PHE A 120 7.73 7.90 -14.61
CA PHE A 120 9.16 7.77 -14.36
C PHE A 120 9.42 6.63 -13.39
N SER A 121 10.52 5.92 -13.62
CA SER A 121 11.05 4.88 -12.74
C SER A 121 12.41 5.24 -12.14
N ASP A 122 13.02 6.33 -12.61
CA ASP A 122 14.40 6.69 -12.29
C ASP A 122 14.48 8.19 -11.95
N LYS A 123 15.18 8.48 -10.85
CA LYS A 123 15.43 9.83 -10.33
C LYS A 123 16.15 10.70 -11.34
N HIS A 124 17.08 10.14 -12.13
CA HIS A 124 17.89 10.91 -13.07
C HIS A 124 17.09 11.47 -14.24
N LYS A 125 15.99 10.80 -14.63
CA LYS A 125 15.12 11.25 -15.73
C LYS A 125 14.11 12.32 -15.32
N LEU A 126 14.00 12.61 -14.02
CA LEU A 126 13.03 13.57 -13.47
C LEU A 126 13.58 15.00 -13.35
N ILE A 127 14.91 15.18 -13.45
CA ILE A 127 15.57 16.50 -13.34
C ILE A 127 15.56 17.25 -14.69
N GLU A 128 15.31 16.57 -15.81
CA GLU A 128 15.33 17.16 -17.16
C GLU A 128 13.98 17.78 -17.61
N LEU A 129 13.00 17.96 -16.68
CA LEU A 129 11.67 18.54 -16.95
C LEU A 129 11.34 19.69 -16.01
#